data_AF-A0A8J4S2S4-F1
#
_entry.id   AF-A0A8J4S2S4-F1
#
_cell.length_a   1.000
_cell.length_b   1.000
_cell.length_c   1.000
_cell.angle_alpha   90.00
_cell.angle_beta   90.00
_cell.angle_gamma   90.00
#
_symmetry.space_group_name_H-M   'P 1'
#
loop_
_entity.id
_entity.type
_entity.pdbx_description
1 polymer ?
#
loop_
_entity_poly.entity_id
_entity_poly.type
_entity_poly.pdbx_seq_one_letter_code
_entity_poly.pdbx_strand_id
1 'polypeptide(L)'
;MHSVAQYSLGLLLVAAAASNGLTEATNLRQVPRNLQETSGDYFAAMLARVNKERAAKGKSALCMNKKLQAASQRHSDDMAAKNYMAHDGSDGSTMSQRITDASYSWDSVAENVAAGQSDVQSVMDSWMESPGHYENIMGDYTMFGCAMSYETNSEFKYYWTQDFATGEAEACDSDAPTPAPTQGIVEQKPTPAPTTSAPETPATVIPGTETPELPATKGPLPTPAATTPAPVATPAVTTPAPVATPAATTTPPSADIPAKEDCKRYDPDVGIDDR
;
A
#
# COMPACT_ATOMS: atom_id res chain seq x y z
N MET A 1 -20.98 -48.41 -68.55
CA MET A 1 -19.87 -49.08 -69.24
C MET A 1 -18.99 -48.00 -69.86
N HIS A 2 -17.74 -47.95 -69.39
CA HIS A 2 -16.53 -47.33 -69.97
C HIS A 2 -16.65 -46.05 -70.82
N SER A 3 -15.98 -44.97 -70.40
CA SER A 3 -14.67 -44.67 -71.00
C SER A 3 -13.97 -43.52 -70.27
N VAL A 4 -12.78 -43.83 -69.75
CA VAL A 4 -11.76 -42.90 -69.28
C VAL A 4 -10.71 -42.79 -70.40
N ALA A 5 -10.35 -41.58 -70.78
CA ALA A 5 -9.05 -41.16 -71.33
C ALA A 5 -9.20 -39.65 -71.65
N GLN A 6 -8.27 -38.76 -71.35
CA GLN A 6 -6.87 -38.84 -71.79
C GLN A 6 -5.91 -38.17 -70.80
N TYR A 7 -4.78 -38.83 -70.60
CA TYR A 7 -3.54 -38.32 -70.03
C TYR A 7 -2.77 -37.49 -71.06
N SER A 8 -2.02 -36.48 -70.60
CA SER A 8 -0.64 -36.13 -71.01
C SER A 8 -0.26 -34.78 -70.38
N LEU A 9 0.98 -34.41 -70.04
CA LEU A 9 2.27 -35.07 -69.81
C LEU A 9 3.23 -33.90 -69.48
N GLY A 10 4.05 -34.03 -68.43
CA GLY A 10 5.27 -33.22 -68.20
C GLY A 10 5.04 -31.85 -67.55
N LEU A 11 5.90 -31.33 -66.67
CA LEU A 11 7.34 -31.51 -66.55
C LEU A 11 7.78 -31.30 -65.09
N LEU A 12 8.80 -32.07 -64.71
CA LEU A 12 9.49 -32.13 -63.44
C LEU A 12 10.34 -30.87 -63.19
N LEU A 13 10.32 -30.34 -61.96
CA LEU A 13 11.48 -29.66 -61.36
C LEU A 13 11.53 -29.96 -59.87
N VAL A 14 12.56 -30.71 -59.48
CA VAL A 14 12.96 -31.01 -58.11
C VAL A 14 13.94 -29.95 -57.65
N ALA A 15 13.73 -29.32 -56.50
CA ALA A 15 14.78 -28.71 -55.71
C ALA A 15 14.42 -28.68 -54.20
N ALA A 16 14.99 -29.66 -53.51
CA ALA A 16 15.49 -29.71 -52.14
C ALA A 16 14.92 -28.78 -51.03
N ALA A 17 14.26 -29.44 -50.08
CA ALA A 17 14.55 -29.47 -48.64
C ALA A 17 14.68 -28.15 -47.83
N ALA A 18 13.76 -27.96 -46.88
CA ALA A 18 14.10 -27.94 -45.46
C ALA A 18 12.87 -28.20 -44.59
N SER A 19 13.11 -28.97 -43.54
CA SER A 19 12.20 -29.55 -42.57
C SER A 19 11.53 -28.52 -41.63
N ASN A 20 10.44 -28.98 -41.00
CA ASN A 20 9.85 -28.47 -39.74
C ASN A 20 8.84 -27.32 -39.85
N GLY A 21 7.71 -27.56 -40.51
CA GLY A 21 6.49 -26.77 -40.31
C GLY A 21 5.57 -27.41 -39.27
N LEU A 22 5.76 -27.07 -37.99
CA LEU A 22 4.76 -27.18 -36.91
C LEU A 22 5.39 -26.56 -35.65
N THR A 23 5.23 -25.25 -35.45
CA THR A 23 5.19 -24.56 -34.14
C THR A 23 5.13 -23.04 -34.33
N GLU A 24 4.04 -22.51 -34.91
CA GLU A 24 3.70 -21.09 -34.71
C GLU A 24 2.17 -20.95 -34.60
N ALA A 25 1.65 -21.36 -33.45
CA ALA A 25 0.27 -21.07 -33.04
C ALA A 25 0.20 -20.83 -31.53
N THR A 26 1.09 -19.99 -31.00
CA THR A 26 1.01 -19.49 -29.62
C THR A 26 1.54 -18.06 -29.54
N ASN A 27 0.86 -17.11 -30.18
CA ASN A 27 1.15 -15.68 -29.94
C ASN A 27 -0.04 -14.75 -30.20
N LEU A 28 -1.23 -15.03 -29.65
CA LEU A 28 -2.31 -14.03 -29.55
C LEU A 28 -3.16 -14.17 -28.25
N ARG A 29 -2.60 -14.73 -27.17
CA ARG A 29 -3.28 -14.84 -25.87
C ARG A 29 -2.47 -14.37 -24.66
N GLN A 30 -1.38 -13.62 -24.86
CA GLN A 30 -0.69 -12.92 -23.77
C GLN A 30 -1.20 -11.47 -23.67
N VAL A 31 -2.47 -11.34 -23.31
CA VAL A 31 -2.96 -10.21 -22.51
C VAL A 31 -2.60 -10.58 -21.06
N PRO A 32 -2.00 -9.68 -20.27
CA PRO A 32 -1.01 -10.07 -19.27
C PRO A 32 -1.61 -10.99 -18.20
N ARG A 33 -0.94 -12.12 -17.95
CA ARG A 33 -1.15 -12.98 -16.77
C ARG A 33 -0.87 -12.28 -15.43
N ASN A 34 -0.58 -10.97 -15.45
CA ASN A 34 -0.12 -10.17 -14.33
C ASN A 34 -1.25 -9.47 -13.53
N LEU A 35 -2.48 -9.99 -13.57
CA LEU A 35 -3.59 -9.42 -12.78
C LEU A 35 -4.27 -10.43 -11.85
N GLN A 36 -3.84 -11.70 -11.86
CA GLN A 36 -4.48 -12.75 -11.07
C GLN A 36 -3.52 -13.72 -10.36
N GLU A 37 -2.21 -13.70 -10.71
CA GLU A 37 -1.12 -14.23 -9.87
C GLU A 37 -0.64 -13.20 -8.82
N THR A 38 -1.23 -12.01 -8.81
CA THR A 38 -0.67 -10.81 -8.19
C THR A 38 -1.14 -10.51 -6.78
N SER A 39 -2.12 -11.23 -6.20
CA SER A 39 -2.51 -10.98 -4.80
C SER A 39 -1.53 -11.59 -3.78
N GLY A 40 -0.87 -12.71 -4.12
CA GLY A 40 0.18 -13.31 -3.28
C GLY A 40 1.57 -12.71 -3.53
N ASP A 41 1.82 -12.20 -4.74
CA ASP A 41 3.16 -11.75 -5.15
C ASP A 41 3.45 -10.30 -4.76
N TYR A 42 2.45 -9.41 -4.71
CA TYR A 42 2.72 -7.99 -4.42
C TYR A 42 3.19 -7.74 -2.99
N PHE A 43 2.73 -8.51 -1.99
CA PHE A 43 3.24 -8.41 -0.62
C PHE A 43 4.74 -8.72 -0.56
N ALA A 44 5.15 -9.82 -1.21
CA ALA A 44 6.54 -10.23 -1.29
C ALA A 44 7.37 -9.22 -2.09
N ALA A 45 6.84 -8.73 -3.22
CA ALA A 45 7.49 -7.70 -4.03
C ALA A 45 7.66 -6.37 -3.26
N MET A 46 6.64 -5.97 -2.51
CA MET A 46 6.68 -4.76 -1.67
C MET A 46 7.72 -4.88 -0.59
N LEU A 47 7.70 -5.97 0.20
CA LEU A 47 8.69 -6.21 1.24
C LEU A 47 10.11 -6.27 0.66
N ALA A 48 10.30 -6.98 -0.45
CA ALA A 48 11.59 -7.08 -1.12
C ALA A 48 12.08 -5.70 -1.59
N ARG A 49 11.19 -4.86 -2.14
CA ARG A 49 11.53 -3.51 -2.56
C ARG A 49 11.90 -2.62 -1.37
N VAL A 50 11.11 -2.61 -0.30
CA VAL A 50 11.40 -1.89 0.95
C VAL A 50 12.76 -2.32 1.53
N ASN A 51 12.99 -3.62 1.65
CA ASN A 51 14.24 -4.15 2.20
C ASN A 51 15.45 -3.87 1.32
N LYS A 52 15.29 -3.81 0.00
CA LYS A 52 16.35 -3.37 -0.92
C LYS A 52 16.76 -1.92 -0.64
N GLU A 53 15.79 -1.01 -0.50
CA GLU A 53 16.08 0.40 -0.19
C GLU A 53 16.74 0.55 1.19
N ARG A 54 16.23 -0.18 2.20
CA ARG A 54 16.79 -0.21 3.55
C ARG A 54 18.22 -0.74 3.57
N ALA A 55 18.50 -1.83 2.87
CA ALA A 55 19.84 -2.40 2.78
C ALA A 55 20.84 -1.44 2.13
N ALA A 56 20.43 -0.67 1.12
CA ALA A 56 21.26 0.36 0.49
C ALA A 56 21.66 1.50 1.45
N LYS A 57 20.95 1.64 2.59
CA LYS A 57 21.25 2.59 3.67
C LYS A 57 21.80 1.93 4.94
N GLY A 58 22.13 0.63 4.88
CA GLY A 58 22.64 -0.12 6.03
C GLY A 58 21.61 -0.37 7.13
N LYS A 59 20.31 -0.26 6.81
CA LYS A 59 19.22 -0.55 7.75
C LYS A 59 18.89 -2.05 7.72
N SER A 60 18.49 -2.57 8.89
CA SER A 60 18.05 -3.97 9.04
C SER A 60 16.82 -4.25 8.19
N ALA A 61 16.75 -5.45 7.63
CA ALA A 61 15.57 -5.92 6.90
C ALA A 61 14.37 -6.04 7.86
N LEU A 62 13.19 -5.68 7.36
CA LEU A 62 11.91 -5.94 7.98
C LEU A 62 11.39 -7.31 7.58
N CYS A 63 10.44 -7.82 8.35
CA CYS A 63 9.68 -9.03 8.03
C CYS A 63 8.17 -8.75 8.06
N MET A 64 7.39 -9.58 7.37
CA MET A 64 5.92 -9.46 7.43
C MET A 64 5.37 -9.79 8.81
N ASN A 65 4.29 -9.10 9.18
CA ASN A 65 3.42 -9.46 10.29
C ASN A 65 1.94 -9.37 9.88
N LYS A 66 1.18 -10.46 10.06
CA LYS A 66 -0.23 -10.60 9.65
C LYS A 66 -1.18 -9.61 10.32
N LYS A 67 -0.85 -9.09 11.51
CA LYS A 67 -1.69 -8.11 12.21
C LYS A 67 -1.51 -6.71 11.60
N LEU A 68 -0.26 -6.31 11.32
CA LEU A 68 0.01 -5.09 10.55
C LEU A 68 -0.63 -5.18 9.16
N GLN A 69 -0.52 -6.33 8.51
CA GLN A 69 -1.18 -6.60 7.25
C GLN A 69 -2.71 -6.40 7.30
N ALA A 70 -3.36 -6.86 8.38
CA ALA A 70 -4.78 -6.66 8.58
C ALA A 70 -5.14 -5.19 8.80
N ALA A 71 -4.33 -4.43 9.54
CA ALA A 71 -4.51 -2.99 9.73
C ALA A 71 -4.38 -2.23 8.40
N SER A 72 -3.33 -2.52 7.61
CA SER A 72 -3.11 -1.90 6.30
C SER A 72 -4.25 -2.22 5.32
N GLN A 73 -4.75 -3.46 5.34
CA GLN A 73 -5.87 -3.88 4.48
C GLN A 73 -7.16 -3.15 4.85
N ARG A 74 -7.48 -3.06 6.15
CA ARG A 74 -8.64 -2.29 6.64
C ARG A 74 -8.60 -0.86 6.11
N HIS A 75 -7.43 -0.21 6.15
CA HIS A 75 -7.32 1.18 5.72
C HIS A 75 -7.42 1.35 4.20
N SER A 76 -6.74 0.49 3.45
CA SER A 76 -6.80 0.52 1.98
C SER A 76 -8.21 0.28 1.47
N ASP A 77 -8.95 -0.66 2.09
CA ASP A 77 -10.35 -0.94 1.77
C ASP A 77 -11.26 0.25 2.08
N ASP A 78 -11.05 0.92 3.22
CA ASP A 78 -11.83 2.09 3.60
C ASP A 78 -11.59 3.27 2.64
N MET A 79 -10.34 3.60 2.34
CA MET A 79 -9.97 4.62 1.35
C MET A 79 -10.59 4.34 -0.02
N ALA A 80 -10.50 3.09 -0.49
CA ALA A 80 -11.09 2.68 -1.76
C ALA A 80 -12.62 2.79 -1.77
N ALA A 81 -13.29 2.28 -0.72
CA ALA A 81 -14.75 2.26 -0.62
C ALA A 81 -15.36 3.66 -0.46
N LYS A 82 -14.62 4.59 0.15
CA LYS A 82 -15.08 5.96 0.42
C LYS A 82 -14.51 6.99 -0.55
N ASN A 83 -13.68 6.55 -1.49
CA ASN A 83 -13.09 7.37 -2.54
C ASN A 83 -12.31 8.58 -1.99
N TYR A 84 -11.37 8.34 -1.09
CA TYR A 84 -10.52 9.38 -0.50
C TYR A 84 -9.13 8.82 -0.17
N MET A 85 -8.17 9.72 0.10
CA MET A 85 -6.84 9.35 0.57
C MET A 85 -6.48 10.24 1.77
N ALA A 86 -6.29 9.62 2.93
CA ALA A 86 -5.81 10.26 4.15
C ALA A 86 -5.22 9.19 5.10
N HIS A 87 -4.54 9.63 6.15
CA HIS A 87 -4.07 8.73 7.22
C HIS A 87 -5.19 8.30 8.18
N ASP A 88 -6.13 9.20 8.46
CA ASP A 88 -7.28 8.88 9.29
C ASP A 88 -8.34 8.14 8.47
N GLY A 89 -8.94 7.13 9.07
CA GLY A 89 -10.05 6.37 8.52
C GLY A 89 -11.32 7.22 8.40
N SER A 90 -12.27 6.79 7.56
CA SER A 90 -13.57 7.47 7.40
C SER A 90 -14.43 7.37 8.66
N ASP A 91 -14.11 6.43 9.54
CA ASP A 91 -14.66 6.25 10.89
C ASP A 91 -13.91 7.08 11.96
N GLY A 92 -12.91 7.86 11.56
CA GLY A 92 -12.05 8.65 12.45
C GLY A 92 -10.93 7.85 13.11
N SER A 93 -10.71 6.58 12.72
CA SER A 93 -9.62 5.77 13.27
C SER A 93 -8.25 6.30 12.83
N THR A 94 -7.31 6.40 13.75
CA THR A 94 -5.90 6.64 13.43
C THR A 94 -5.20 5.34 13.03
N MET A 95 -4.03 5.42 12.37
CA MET A 95 -3.16 4.27 12.12
C MET A 95 -2.94 3.44 13.39
N SER A 96 -2.54 4.08 14.49
CA SER A 96 -2.24 3.37 15.75
C SER A 96 -3.45 2.64 16.31
N GLN A 97 -4.65 3.20 16.18
CA GLN A 97 -5.89 2.54 16.57
C GLN A 97 -6.17 1.32 15.69
N ARG A 98 -6.01 1.42 14.36
CA ARG A 98 -6.18 0.27 13.46
C ARG A 98 -5.19 -0.86 13.75
N ILE A 99 -3.93 -0.52 14.05
CA ILE A 99 -2.90 -1.48 14.45
C ILE A 99 -3.25 -2.16 15.79
N THR A 100 -3.70 -1.38 16.78
CA THR A 100 -4.16 -1.92 18.07
C THR A 100 -5.42 -2.78 17.93
N ASP A 101 -6.39 -2.39 17.09
CA ASP A 101 -7.60 -3.16 16.81
C ASP A 101 -7.28 -4.51 16.13
N ALA A 102 -6.21 -4.53 15.31
CA ALA A 102 -5.65 -5.77 14.76
C ALA A 102 -4.89 -6.62 15.81
N SER A 103 -4.93 -6.23 17.08
CA SER A 103 -4.30 -6.90 18.23
C SER A 103 -2.76 -6.96 18.14
N TYR A 104 -2.14 -5.99 17.45
CA TYR A 104 -0.68 -5.83 17.44
C TYR A 104 -0.26 -4.97 18.64
N SER A 105 0.65 -5.51 19.45
CA SER A 105 1.24 -4.81 20.60
C SER A 105 2.50 -4.06 20.14
N TRP A 106 2.42 -2.73 20.02
CA TRP A 106 3.48 -1.91 19.45
C TRP A 106 4.19 -1.01 20.47
N ASP A 107 5.47 -0.76 20.23
CA ASP A 107 6.27 0.26 20.91
C ASP A 107 6.45 1.51 20.02
N SER A 108 6.53 1.30 18.72
CA SER A 108 6.59 2.36 17.71
C SER A 108 5.86 1.94 16.45
N VAL A 109 5.22 2.89 15.76
CA VAL A 109 4.47 2.68 14.52
C VAL A 109 4.67 3.85 13.55
N ALA A 110 4.60 3.58 12.25
CA ALA A 110 4.51 4.58 11.18
C ALA A 110 3.74 4.04 9.98
N GLU A 111 3.15 4.95 9.19
CA GLU A 111 2.33 4.59 8.03
C GLU A 111 2.72 5.42 6.81
N ASN A 112 2.74 4.77 5.65
CA ASN A 112 2.67 5.44 4.36
C ASN A 112 1.36 5.09 3.66
N VAL A 113 0.68 6.08 3.11
CA VAL A 113 -0.48 5.89 2.25
C VAL A 113 -0.22 6.45 0.85
N ALA A 114 -0.87 5.90 -0.16
CA ALA A 114 -0.83 6.42 -1.52
C ALA A 114 -2.09 6.03 -2.29
N ALA A 115 -2.37 6.76 -3.37
CA ALA A 115 -3.45 6.43 -4.29
C ALA A 115 -3.06 6.75 -5.74
N GLY A 116 -3.52 5.94 -6.69
CA GLY A 116 -3.35 6.16 -8.13
C GLY A 116 -2.24 5.34 -8.80
N GLN A 117 -1.33 4.75 -8.02
CA GLN A 117 -0.23 3.93 -8.55
C GLN A 117 -0.72 2.50 -8.80
N SER A 118 -0.51 1.96 -9.99
CA SER A 118 -1.05 0.65 -10.39
C SER A 118 -0.22 -0.54 -9.91
N ASP A 119 0.99 -0.31 -9.42
CA ASP A 119 1.93 -1.37 -9.06
C ASP A 119 2.92 -0.95 -7.96
N VAL A 120 3.64 -1.95 -7.42
CA VAL A 120 4.62 -1.78 -6.34
C VAL A 120 5.78 -0.86 -6.74
N GLN A 121 6.23 -0.94 -8.00
CA GLN A 121 7.36 -0.13 -8.46
C GLN A 121 7.01 1.35 -8.40
N SER A 122 5.88 1.73 -9.01
CA SER A 122 5.42 3.12 -9.09
C SER A 122 5.08 3.73 -7.72
N VAL A 123 4.46 2.97 -6.81
CA VAL A 123 4.16 3.48 -5.46
C VAL A 123 5.43 3.63 -4.60
N MET A 124 6.37 2.68 -4.70
CA MET A 124 7.64 2.79 -3.99
C MET A 124 8.51 3.93 -4.51
N ASP A 125 8.55 4.16 -5.82
CA ASP A 125 9.27 5.30 -6.40
C ASP A 125 8.70 6.62 -5.86
N SER A 126 7.37 6.76 -5.82
CA SER A 126 6.68 7.93 -5.24
C SER A 126 6.99 8.14 -3.75
N TRP A 127 6.97 7.08 -2.93
CA TRP A 127 7.31 7.19 -1.52
C TRP A 127 8.78 7.53 -1.28
N MET A 128 9.70 7.00 -2.10
CA MET A 128 11.13 7.28 -1.96
C MET A 128 11.51 8.72 -2.36
N GLU A 129 10.71 9.36 -3.21
CA GLU A 129 10.87 10.77 -3.59
C GLU A 129 10.25 11.75 -2.57
N SER A 130 9.39 11.25 -1.67
CA SER A 130 8.75 12.06 -0.62
C SER A 130 9.55 11.99 0.70
N PRO A 131 10.05 13.11 1.24
CA PRO A 131 10.85 13.11 2.47
C PRO A 131 10.18 12.40 3.66
N GLY A 132 8.90 12.67 3.91
CA GLY A 132 8.18 12.07 5.04
C GLY A 132 7.96 10.56 4.88
N HIS A 133 7.63 10.09 3.67
CA HIS A 133 7.43 8.66 3.42
C HIS A 133 8.76 7.90 3.42
N TYR A 134 9.82 8.52 2.90
CA TYR A 134 11.18 8.02 2.96
C TYR A 134 11.65 7.85 4.42
N GLU A 135 11.38 8.83 5.29
CA GLU A 135 11.72 8.76 6.71
C GLU A 135 11.05 7.54 7.39
N ASN A 136 9.78 7.29 7.10
CA ASN A 136 9.07 6.10 7.61
C ASN A 136 9.71 4.79 7.11
N ILE A 137 10.02 4.68 5.81
CA ILE A 137 10.68 3.49 5.25
C ILE A 137 12.05 3.23 5.89
N MET A 138 12.77 4.28 6.30
CA MET A 138 14.10 4.20 6.91
C MET A 138 14.09 4.16 8.44
N GLY A 139 12.92 4.18 9.07
CA GLY A 139 12.77 4.14 10.53
C GLY A 139 13.28 2.84 11.14
N ASP A 140 13.51 2.87 12.45
CA ASP A 140 14.05 1.74 13.23
C ASP A 140 12.94 0.76 13.63
N TYR A 141 12.38 0.10 12.61
CA TYR A 141 11.34 -0.91 12.74
C TYR A 141 11.88 -2.33 12.54
N THR A 142 11.11 -3.33 12.96
CA THR A 142 11.43 -4.74 12.78
C THR A 142 10.39 -5.48 11.94
N MET A 143 9.14 -4.99 11.92
CA MET A 143 8.01 -5.62 11.26
C MET A 143 7.30 -4.67 10.30
N PHE A 144 6.59 -5.27 9.35
CA PHE A 144 5.96 -4.59 8.23
C PHE A 144 4.62 -5.26 7.86
N GLY A 145 3.64 -4.44 7.49
CA GLY A 145 2.43 -4.83 6.79
C GLY A 145 2.21 -3.91 5.60
N CYS A 146 1.58 -4.37 4.53
CA CYS A 146 1.22 -3.50 3.43
C CYS A 146 0.00 -4.00 2.71
N ALA A 147 -0.88 -3.15 2.22
CA ALA A 147 -2.03 -3.60 1.45
C ALA A 147 -2.29 -2.73 0.24
N MET A 148 -3.05 -3.30 -0.70
CA MET A 148 -3.59 -2.62 -1.85
C MET A 148 -5.06 -2.99 -2.01
N SER A 149 -5.88 -1.97 -2.27
CA SER A 149 -7.28 -2.14 -2.61
C SER A 149 -7.59 -1.43 -3.92
N TYR A 150 -8.37 -2.10 -4.77
CA TYR A 150 -8.77 -1.59 -6.09
C TYR A 150 -10.28 -1.39 -6.15
N GLU A 151 -10.72 -0.18 -6.49
CA GLU A 151 -12.13 0.17 -6.70
C GLU A 151 -12.31 0.87 -8.06
N THR A 152 -13.01 0.21 -8.98
CA THR A 152 -13.11 0.66 -10.39
C THR A 152 -13.76 2.03 -10.53
N ASN A 153 -14.75 2.32 -9.67
CA ASN A 153 -15.55 3.54 -9.73
C ASN A 153 -14.98 4.69 -8.87
N SER A 154 -13.86 4.46 -8.18
CA SER A 154 -13.17 5.49 -7.44
C SER A 154 -12.28 6.35 -8.36
N GLU A 155 -11.99 7.56 -7.92
CA GLU A 155 -11.13 8.56 -8.59
C GLU A 155 -9.73 7.99 -8.87
N PHE A 156 -9.10 7.38 -7.87
CA PHE A 156 -7.71 6.93 -7.96
C PHE A 156 -7.54 5.47 -8.36
N LYS A 157 -8.62 4.67 -8.32
CA LYS A 157 -8.66 3.22 -8.61
C LYS A 157 -7.86 2.34 -7.66
N TYR A 158 -6.59 2.64 -7.41
CA TYR A 158 -5.68 1.89 -6.53
C TYR A 158 -5.37 2.68 -5.27
N TYR A 159 -5.45 2.05 -4.11
CA TYR A 159 -5.14 2.63 -2.80
C TYR A 159 -4.17 1.71 -2.07
N TRP A 160 -3.13 2.30 -1.50
CA TRP A 160 -2.04 1.58 -0.86
C TRP A 160 -1.84 2.06 0.57
N THR A 161 -1.52 1.12 1.46
CA THR A 161 -1.07 1.39 2.83
C THR A 161 0.17 0.56 3.13
N GLN A 162 1.15 1.13 3.81
CA GLN A 162 2.25 0.44 4.47
C GLN A 162 2.23 0.78 5.94
N ASP A 163 2.26 -0.22 6.81
CA ASP A 163 2.43 -0.05 8.25
C ASP A 163 3.78 -0.65 8.68
N PHE A 164 4.53 0.14 9.43
CA PHE A 164 5.82 -0.22 10.01
C PHE A 164 5.70 -0.26 11.53
N ALA A 165 6.30 -1.24 12.19
CA ALA A 165 6.26 -1.28 13.65
C ALA A 165 7.45 -1.99 14.31
N THR A 166 7.64 -1.67 15.59
CA THR A 166 8.32 -2.53 16.57
C THR A 166 7.33 -2.97 17.64
N GLY A 167 7.53 -4.16 18.19
CA GLY A 167 6.75 -4.68 19.31
C GLY A 167 7.46 -5.85 19.96
N GLU A 168 7.82 -5.73 21.25
CA GLU A 168 8.54 -6.79 21.98
C GLU A 168 7.77 -8.11 22.09
N ALA A 169 6.43 -8.04 22.07
CA ALA A 169 5.54 -9.19 22.16
C ALA A 169 5.16 -9.79 20.77
N GLU A 170 5.69 -9.23 19.70
CA GLU A 170 5.32 -9.56 18.33
C GLU A 170 6.46 -10.28 17.60
N ALA A 171 6.11 -11.02 16.56
CA ALA A 171 7.07 -11.78 15.77
C ALA A 171 6.77 -11.68 14.27
N CYS A 172 7.80 -11.95 13.47
CA CYS A 172 7.65 -12.19 12.05
C CYS A 172 6.74 -13.39 11.78
N ASP A 173 5.93 -13.32 10.72
CA ASP A 173 5.21 -14.49 10.26
C ASP A 173 6.19 -15.55 9.75
N SER A 174 6.06 -16.78 10.22
CA SER A 174 6.91 -17.92 9.82
C SER A 174 6.75 -18.34 8.35
N ASP A 175 5.74 -17.80 7.66
CA ASP A 175 5.45 -18.08 6.25
C ASP A 175 6.01 -17.00 5.31
N ALA A 176 6.60 -15.93 5.85
CA ALA A 176 7.22 -14.90 5.02
C ALA A 176 8.46 -15.49 4.31
N PRO A 177 8.70 -15.16 3.02
CA PRO A 177 9.90 -15.62 2.35
C PRO A 177 11.10 -15.14 3.15
N THR A 178 11.84 -16.12 3.71
CA THR A 178 13.08 -15.84 4.45
C THR A 178 14.00 -15.04 3.53
N PRO A 179 14.50 -13.86 3.95
CA PRO A 179 15.53 -13.19 3.16
C PRO A 179 16.70 -14.17 3.03
N ALA A 180 17.10 -14.45 1.79
CA ALA A 180 18.23 -15.31 1.51
C ALA A 180 19.43 -14.84 2.38
N PRO A 181 20.15 -15.73 3.06
CA PRO A 181 21.30 -15.33 3.84
C PRO A 181 22.27 -14.60 2.91
N THR A 182 22.74 -13.44 3.33
CA THR A 182 23.85 -12.73 2.70
C THR A 182 25.06 -13.67 2.70
N GLN A 183 25.18 -14.46 1.64
CA GLN A 183 26.40 -15.19 1.32
C GLN A 183 27.46 -14.11 1.10
N GLY A 184 28.48 -14.12 1.94
CA GLY A 184 29.59 -13.17 1.87
C GLY A 184 30.11 -13.09 0.44
N ILE A 185 30.02 -11.91 -0.15
CA ILE A 185 30.66 -11.61 -1.42
C ILE A 185 32.15 -11.54 -1.08
N VAL A 186 32.85 -12.65 -1.28
CA VAL A 186 34.32 -12.62 -1.38
C VAL A 186 34.66 -11.66 -2.52
N GLU A 187 35.35 -10.59 -2.16
CA GLU A 187 35.80 -9.54 -3.06
C GLU A 187 36.73 -10.14 -4.13
N GLN A 188 36.17 -10.43 -5.31
CA GLN A 188 36.96 -10.76 -6.48
C GLN A 188 37.52 -9.46 -7.05
N LYS A 189 38.82 -9.27 -6.85
CA LYS A 189 39.62 -8.26 -7.53
C LYS A 189 39.36 -8.34 -9.06
N PRO A 190 38.89 -7.27 -9.72
CA PRO A 190 38.65 -7.33 -11.15
C PRO A 190 39.95 -7.41 -11.93
N THR A 191 40.03 -8.40 -12.84
CA THR A 191 41.00 -8.45 -13.93
C THR A 191 40.61 -7.41 -14.99
N PRO A 192 41.55 -6.62 -15.55
CA PRO A 192 41.21 -5.57 -16.51
C PRO A 192 40.74 -6.15 -17.85
N ALA A 193 39.65 -5.58 -18.39
CA ALA A 193 39.12 -5.88 -19.72
C ALA A 193 39.97 -5.21 -20.84
N PRO A 194 40.00 -5.78 -22.06
CA PRO A 194 40.78 -5.23 -23.17
C PRO A 194 40.16 -3.95 -23.72
N THR A 195 40.99 -2.93 -23.90
CA THR A 195 40.66 -1.63 -24.49
C THR A 195 40.33 -1.80 -25.98
N THR A 196 39.11 -1.45 -26.38
CA THR A 196 38.80 -1.17 -27.79
C THR A 196 38.55 0.33 -27.93
N SER A 197 39.46 1.01 -28.61
CA SER A 197 39.36 2.44 -28.93
C SER A 197 38.31 2.66 -30.02
N ALA A 198 37.38 3.58 -29.79
CA ALA A 198 36.53 4.18 -30.82
C ALA A 198 37.04 5.60 -31.14
N PRO A 199 36.96 6.07 -32.39
CA PRO A 199 37.68 7.27 -32.84
C PRO A 199 36.97 8.57 -32.47
N GLU A 200 37.76 9.56 -32.05
CA GLU A 200 37.36 10.92 -31.74
C GLU A 200 36.96 11.70 -33.01
N THR A 201 35.94 12.56 -32.89
CA THR A 201 35.67 13.65 -33.84
C THR A 201 35.57 14.97 -33.04
N PRO A 202 36.20 16.08 -33.50
CA PRO A 202 36.60 17.16 -32.60
C PRO A 202 35.51 18.21 -32.32
N ALA A 203 35.57 18.76 -31.11
CA ALA A 203 34.72 19.85 -30.63
C ALA A 203 34.99 21.18 -31.36
N THR A 204 33.91 21.84 -31.79
CA THR A 204 33.94 23.24 -32.23
C THR A 204 33.74 24.16 -31.02
N VAL A 205 34.67 25.10 -30.86
CA VAL A 205 34.70 26.15 -29.83
C VAL A 205 33.66 27.22 -30.16
N ILE A 206 32.82 27.59 -29.19
CA ILE A 206 32.06 28.86 -29.20
C ILE A 206 32.44 29.66 -27.96
N PRO A 207 32.94 30.91 -28.09
CA PRO A 207 33.27 31.75 -26.95
C PRO A 207 32.14 32.71 -26.57
N GLY A 208 31.89 32.81 -25.26
CA GLY A 208 31.46 34.01 -24.53
C GLY A 208 30.03 34.52 -24.76
N THR A 209 29.18 34.39 -23.73
CA THR A 209 28.15 35.40 -23.45
C THR A 209 27.84 35.42 -21.95
N GLU A 210 27.57 36.62 -21.47
CA GLU A 210 27.67 37.11 -20.11
C GLU A 210 26.65 36.51 -19.13
N THR A 211 27.08 36.43 -17.86
CA THR A 211 26.26 36.13 -16.69
C THR A 211 25.24 37.25 -16.43
N PRO A 212 23.93 36.97 -16.35
CA PRO A 212 23.00 37.86 -15.67
C PRO A 212 22.98 37.52 -14.18
N GLU A 213 23.46 38.46 -13.39
CA GLU A 213 23.33 38.54 -11.94
C GLU A 213 21.83 38.51 -11.55
N LEU A 214 21.41 37.51 -10.79
CA LEU A 214 20.07 37.46 -10.16
C LEU A 214 20.10 38.34 -8.90
N PRO A 215 19.16 39.30 -8.74
CA PRO A 215 19.15 40.15 -7.57
C PRO A 215 18.69 39.38 -6.33
N ALA A 216 19.52 39.40 -5.29
CA ALA A 216 19.06 39.12 -3.93
C ALA A 216 18.15 40.26 -3.45
N THR A 217 16.96 39.92 -2.96
CA THR A 217 16.30 40.42 -1.73
C THR A 217 14.77 40.35 -1.83
N LYS A 218 14.15 39.39 -1.12
CA LYS A 218 12.91 39.63 -0.36
C LYS A 218 12.68 38.53 0.68
N GLY A 219 12.84 38.90 1.94
CA GLY A 219 12.17 38.47 3.18
C GLY A 219 11.72 37.02 3.43
N PRO A 220 11.77 36.55 4.70
CA PRO A 220 11.10 35.32 5.12
C PRO A 220 9.61 35.35 4.77
N LEU A 221 9.09 34.21 4.28
CA LEU A 221 7.65 33.96 4.15
C LEU A 221 6.97 34.12 5.53
N PRO A 222 5.86 34.86 5.65
CA PRO A 222 5.23 35.08 6.95
C PRO A 222 4.68 33.77 7.52
N THR A 223 5.05 33.50 8.77
CA THR A 223 4.34 32.57 9.65
C THR A 223 2.85 32.95 9.71
N PRO A 224 1.90 32.01 9.60
CA PRO A 224 0.51 32.33 9.90
C PRO A 224 0.41 32.76 11.37
N ALA A 225 -0.02 33.99 11.61
CA ALA A 225 -0.35 34.46 12.94
C ALA A 225 -1.48 33.59 13.50
N ALA A 226 -1.32 33.14 14.75
CA ALA A 226 -2.41 32.55 15.51
C ALA A 226 -3.56 33.55 15.59
N THR A 227 -4.65 33.27 14.90
CA THR A 227 -5.89 34.04 15.03
C THR A 227 -6.46 33.75 16.41
N THR A 228 -6.44 34.73 17.30
CA THR A 228 -7.24 34.71 18.52
C THR A 228 -8.72 34.56 18.12
N PRO A 229 -9.45 33.54 18.63
CA PRO A 229 -10.89 33.48 18.38
C PRO A 229 -11.57 34.70 19.00
N ALA A 230 -12.45 35.35 18.24
CA ALA A 230 -13.35 36.36 18.76
C ALA A 230 -14.25 35.75 19.86
N PRO A 231 -14.68 36.51 20.89
CA PRO A 231 -15.55 35.97 21.92
C PRO A 231 -16.88 35.56 21.30
N VAL A 232 -17.23 34.27 21.45
CA VAL A 232 -18.54 33.74 21.10
C VAL A 232 -19.57 34.46 21.97
N ALA A 233 -20.47 35.22 21.35
CA ALA A 233 -21.63 35.77 22.02
C ALA A 233 -22.52 34.63 22.51
N THR A 234 -22.79 34.61 23.81
CA THR A 234 -23.73 33.69 24.45
C THR A 234 -25.12 33.88 23.83
N PRO A 235 -25.78 32.84 23.28
CA PRO A 235 -27.18 32.97 22.90
C PRO A 235 -28.03 33.12 24.16
N ALA A 236 -28.94 34.10 24.14
CA ALA A 236 -29.90 34.34 25.20
C ALA A 236 -30.79 33.09 25.40
N VAL A 237 -30.94 32.67 26.66
CA VAL A 237 -31.89 31.65 27.06
C VAL A 237 -33.30 32.22 26.90
N THR A 238 -33.98 31.86 25.82
CA THR A 238 -35.43 32.06 25.70
C THR A 238 -36.15 30.91 26.40
N THR A 239 -36.84 31.22 27.49
CA THR A 239 -37.79 30.34 28.18
C THR A 239 -38.91 29.91 27.22
N PRO A 240 -39.19 28.61 27.04
CA PRO A 240 -40.37 28.17 26.31
C PRO A 240 -41.65 28.49 27.08
N ALA A 241 -42.69 28.95 26.37
CA ALA A 241 -44.05 29.08 26.88
C ALA A 241 -44.67 27.70 27.20
N PRO A 242 -45.60 27.59 28.18
CA PRO A 242 -46.18 26.30 28.55
C PRO A 242 -47.09 25.76 27.44
N VAL A 243 -46.80 24.53 27.00
CA VAL A 243 -47.65 23.77 26.07
C VAL A 243 -48.84 23.18 26.84
N ALA A 244 -50.04 23.40 26.31
CA ALA A 244 -51.29 22.88 26.85
C ALA A 244 -51.41 21.35 26.65
N THR A 245 -51.84 20.68 27.72
CA THR A 245 -52.10 19.24 27.83
C THR A 245 -53.28 18.79 26.95
N PRO A 246 -53.15 17.75 26.10
CA PRO A 246 -54.30 17.03 25.58
C PRO A 246 -54.75 15.91 26.54
N ALA A 247 -56.07 15.74 26.63
CA ALA A 247 -56.77 14.84 27.53
C ALA A 247 -56.48 13.34 27.29
N ALA A 248 -56.61 12.57 28.36
CA ALA A 248 -56.37 11.13 28.43
C ALA A 248 -57.41 10.32 27.62
N THR A 249 -56.92 9.33 26.87
CA THR A 249 -57.73 8.24 26.32
C THR A 249 -57.36 6.94 27.03
N THR A 250 -58.40 6.27 27.52
CA THR A 250 -58.43 5.09 28.38
C THR A 250 -57.90 3.80 27.71
N THR A 251 -57.14 3.01 28.47
CA THR A 251 -56.67 1.64 28.15
C THR A 251 -57.63 0.56 28.69
N PRO A 252 -57.79 -0.60 28.02
CA PRO A 252 -58.17 -1.87 28.66
C PRO A 252 -57.11 -2.98 28.41
N PRO A 253 -57.14 -4.12 29.14
CA PRO A 253 -56.03 -4.49 30.02
C PRO A 253 -55.15 -5.67 29.59
N SER A 254 -54.05 -5.73 30.36
CA SER A 254 -52.94 -6.68 30.49
C SER A 254 -53.27 -8.17 30.46
N ALA A 255 -52.34 -8.96 29.91
CA ALA A 255 -52.15 -10.36 30.23
C ALA A 255 -50.78 -10.56 30.91
N ASP A 256 -50.82 -11.32 31.98
CA ASP A 256 -49.86 -11.51 33.06
C ASP A 256 -48.61 -12.40 32.74
N ILE A 257 -47.44 -11.92 33.24
CA ILE A 257 -46.43 -12.63 34.09
C ILE A 257 -45.50 -13.73 33.46
N PRO A 258 -44.26 -14.00 33.97
CA PRO A 258 -43.36 -13.30 34.93
C PRO A 258 -41.91 -13.02 34.42
N ALA A 259 -41.22 -12.14 35.14
CA ALA A 259 -39.76 -11.97 35.16
C ALA A 259 -39.10 -12.77 36.31
N LYS A 260 -37.91 -13.34 36.04
CA LYS A 260 -36.79 -13.78 36.92
C LYS A 260 -35.60 -14.10 35.98
N GLU A 261 -34.33 -13.76 36.17
CA GLU A 261 -33.48 -13.52 37.34
C GLU A 261 -32.19 -12.77 36.91
N ASP A 262 -31.83 -11.75 37.70
CA ASP A 262 -30.49 -11.32 38.13
C ASP A 262 -29.24 -11.57 37.25
N CYS A 263 -28.82 -10.55 36.48
CA CYS A 263 -27.41 -10.37 36.12
C CYS A 263 -26.63 -9.79 37.31
N LYS A 264 -25.95 -10.65 38.07
CA LYS A 264 -24.94 -10.24 39.06
C LYS A 264 -23.71 -9.68 38.35
N ARG A 265 -23.37 -8.46 38.77
CA ARG A 265 -22.10 -7.74 38.60
C ARG A 265 -20.95 -8.58 39.17
N TYR A 266 -19.92 -8.84 38.37
CA TYR A 266 -18.65 -9.40 38.82
C TYR A 266 -17.84 -8.29 39.50
N ASP A 267 -17.46 -8.53 40.75
CA ASP A 267 -16.60 -7.67 41.57
C ASP A 267 -15.29 -8.45 41.82
N PRO A 268 -14.13 -7.97 41.33
CA PRO A 268 -12.88 -8.73 41.38
C PRO A 268 -12.11 -8.67 42.73
N ASP A 269 -12.70 -8.15 43.82
CA ASP A 269 -11.94 -7.83 45.05
C ASP A 269 -12.36 -8.58 46.33
N VAL A 270 -12.62 -9.88 46.26
CA VAL A 270 -12.71 -10.72 47.48
C VAL A 270 -12.00 -12.06 47.30
N GLY A 271 -10.75 -12.12 47.77
CA GLY A 271 -10.15 -13.37 48.21
C GLY A 271 -10.72 -13.79 49.57
N ILE A 272 -10.92 -15.09 49.75
CA ILE A 272 -10.99 -15.87 51.01
C ILE A 272 -11.17 -17.33 50.53
N ASP A 273 -10.19 -18.21 50.69
CA ASP A 273 -9.71 -18.85 51.92
C ASP A 273 -10.67 -19.96 52.42
N ASP A 274 -10.02 -21.05 52.78
CA ASP A 274 -10.40 -22.44 52.94
C ASP A 274 -11.34 -22.65 54.14
N ARG A 275 -12.46 -23.37 53.94
CA ARG A 275 -13.10 -24.34 54.87
C ARG A 275 -14.48 -24.81 54.41
#